data_AF-A0A2W2H4G4-F1
#
_entry.id   AF-A0A2W2H4G4-F1
#
_cell.length_a   1.000
_cell.length_b   1.000
_cell.length_c   1.000
_cell.angle_alpha   90.00
_cell.angle_beta   90.00
_cell.angle_gamma   90.00
#
_symmetry.space_group_name_H-M   'P 1'
#
loop_
_entity.id
_entity.type
_entity.pdbx_description
1 polymer ?
#
loop_
_entity_poly.entity_id
_entity_poly.type
_entity_poly.pdbx_seq_one_letter_code
_entity_poly.pdbx_strand_id
1 'polypeptide(L)'
;MVAGLAALVAVIVMLIAEPEEGSENVDTVAWLILIGAAALAGLAALGTRRAWWVWVTLNVVCAGIVIYSLVSLNDDSIAFSLFGATMMVVPLWNLARWEARAYYRMPVRSNVIPGAVPAPADEHIVDLTRETPVAGRGPQGTAERVYRRDTAPLWRVGLAALGIGLVCLVISIMLVGAGLLDADSSGGSRLFALPAALTVLALPVGVIRIVRAISWRGERFELHPDAFVQVRPGDVREVFGWDEIAEMRTFTHADAKSLVRLLGRDFWCLIRRGDGVQVRLDHTVQDAERLVETIEERAGRALAARTEAIVQSGRSVAFGAVRLTPTGLGFASFVIPWQEMTDKVAVSTDSVALVLQRRVIPLADPANTPNFLVLRHLLTAPAPD
;
A
#
# COMPACT_ATOMS: atom_id res chain seq x y z
N MET A 1 18.49 21.03 -18.69
CA MET A 1 17.71 19.91 -19.26
C MET A 1 17.94 19.76 -20.77
N VAL A 2 17.69 20.80 -21.59
CA VAL A 2 17.90 20.76 -23.05
C VAL A 2 19.38 20.54 -23.44
N ALA A 3 20.32 21.17 -22.73
CA ALA A 3 21.76 21.00 -22.98
C ALA A 3 22.29 19.58 -22.68
N GLY A 4 21.72 18.89 -21.68
CA GLY A 4 22.11 17.51 -21.36
C GLY A 4 21.57 16.49 -22.36
N LEU A 5 20.38 16.74 -22.92
CA LEU A 5 19.81 15.92 -23.99
C LEU A 5 20.58 16.10 -25.30
N ALA A 6 21.01 17.32 -25.61
CA ALA A 6 21.82 17.62 -26.79
C ALA A 6 23.21 16.97 -26.73
N ALA A 7 23.86 16.97 -25.56
CA ALA A 7 25.14 16.27 -25.37
C ALA A 7 24.99 14.74 -25.51
N LEU A 8 23.91 14.17 -24.99
CA LEU A 8 23.62 12.74 -25.13
C LEU A 8 23.36 12.34 -26.60
N VAL A 9 22.58 13.14 -27.33
CA VAL A 9 22.33 12.93 -28.76
C VAL A 9 23.61 13.09 -29.58
N ALA A 10 24.47 14.07 -29.24
CA ALA A 10 25.76 14.23 -29.89
C ALA A 10 26.69 13.04 -29.67
N VAL A 11 26.73 12.46 -28.46
CA VAL A 11 27.51 11.25 -28.16
C VAL A 11 26.97 10.04 -28.90
N ILE A 12 25.64 9.87 -28.97
CA ILE A 12 25.00 8.78 -29.73
C ILE A 12 25.28 8.91 -31.23
N VAL A 13 25.17 10.11 -31.80
CA VAL A 13 25.44 10.38 -33.22
C VAL A 13 26.92 10.20 -33.56
N MET A 14 27.83 10.61 -32.66
CA MET A 14 29.27 10.45 -32.86
C MET A 14 29.74 8.99 -32.76
N LEU A 15 28.99 8.14 -32.04
CA LEU A 15 29.26 6.69 -31.92
C LEU A 15 28.59 5.85 -33.03
N ILE A 16 27.60 6.40 -33.74
CA ILE A 16 26.99 5.76 -34.94
C ILE A 16 27.88 5.96 -36.19
N ALA A 17 28.81 6.92 -36.16
CA ALA A 17 29.72 7.19 -37.26
C ALA A 17 30.88 6.17 -37.29
N GLU A 18 30.69 5.13 -38.11
CA GLU A 18 31.64 4.13 -38.66
C GLU A 18 32.25 3.08 -37.71
N PRO A 19 31.71 1.84 -37.75
CA PRO A 19 32.47 0.65 -37.40
C PRO A 19 33.20 0.11 -38.65
N GLU A 20 34.54 0.01 -38.58
CA GLU A 20 35.32 -0.80 -39.51
C GLU A 20 35.00 -2.29 -39.33
N GLU A 21 34.85 -3.00 -40.45
CA GLU A 21 34.55 -4.43 -40.52
C GLU A 21 35.64 -5.27 -39.80
N GLY A 22 35.30 -5.93 -38.69
CA GLY A 22 36.21 -6.95 -38.15
C GLY A 22 35.97 -7.56 -36.77
N SER A 23 35.08 -7.03 -35.91
CA SER A 23 34.85 -7.67 -34.60
C SER A 23 33.40 -7.63 -34.12
N GLU A 24 32.62 -8.66 -34.47
CA GLU A 24 31.16 -8.70 -34.22
C GLU A 24 30.73 -8.77 -32.74
N ASN A 25 31.63 -9.05 -31.79
CA ASN A 25 31.23 -9.33 -30.39
C ASN A 25 31.67 -8.28 -29.34
N VAL A 26 32.67 -7.44 -29.61
CA VAL A 26 33.18 -6.47 -28.62
C VAL A 26 32.29 -5.21 -28.56
N ASP A 27 31.73 -4.81 -29.70
CA ASP A 27 30.95 -3.58 -29.81
C ASP A 27 29.60 -3.69 -29.09
N THR A 28 28.94 -4.85 -29.14
CA THR A 28 27.63 -5.06 -28.53
C THR A 28 27.66 -4.88 -27.00
N VAL A 29 28.74 -5.32 -26.34
CA VAL A 29 28.90 -5.18 -24.89
C VAL A 29 29.18 -3.72 -24.51
N ALA A 30 30.01 -3.02 -25.30
CA ALA A 30 30.28 -1.59 -25.10
C ALA A 30 29.00 -0.75 -25.24
N TRP A 31 28.16 -1.06 -26.24
CA TRP A 31 26.86 -0.41 -26.44
C TRP A 31 25.89 -0.61 -25.26
N LEU A 32 25.81 -1.83 -24.71
CA LEU A 32 24.94 -2.12 -23.56
C LEU A 32 25.39 -1.37 -22.29
N ILE A 33 26.71 -1.27 -22.05
CA ILE A 33 27.26 -0.53 -20.92
C ILE A 33 26.98 0.97 -21.05
N LEU A 34 27.12 1.54 -22.25
CA LEU A 34 26.84 2.95 -22.53
C LEU A 34 25.36 3.30 -22.38
N ILE A 35 24.46 2.45 -22.87
CA ILE A 35 23.01 2.63 -22.69
C ILE A 35 22.64 2.56 -21.20
N GLY A 36 23.21 1.61 -20.46
CA GLY A 36 23.01 1.48 -19.01
C GLY A 36 23.51 2.71 -18.22
N ALA A 37 24.67 3.25 -18.59
CA ALA A 37 25.23 4.45 -17.96
C ALA A 37 24.39 5.71 -18.26
N ALA A 38 23.95 5.87 -19.51
CA ALA A 38 23.05 6.96 -19.92
C ALA A 38 21.69 6.91 -19.20
N ALA A 39 21.15 5.69 -18.99
CA ALA A 39 19.95 5.45 -18.20
C ALA A 39 20.07 6.01 -16.78
N LEU A 40 21.15 5.61 -16.10
CA LEU A 40 21.45 5.96 -14.71
C LEU A 40 21.64 7.47 -14.56
N ALA A 41 22.34 8.11 -15.50
CA ALA A 41 22.53 9.56 -15.50
C ALA A 41 21.21 10.33 -15.73
N GLY A 42 20.35 9.87 -16.64
CA GLY A 42 19.02 10.45 -16.88
C GLY A 42 18.10 10.37 -15.66
N LEU A 43 18.32 9.39 -14.78
CA LEU A 43 17.52 9.16 -13.58
C LEU A 43 17.90 9.99 -12.39
N ALA A 44 19.19 10.30 -12.25
CA ALA A 44 19.64 11.27 -11.28
C ALA A 44 19.09 12.67 -11.56
N ALA A 45 18.74 12.98 -12.83
CA ALA A 45 18.32 14.31 -13.26
C ALA A 45 16.79 14.54 -13.26
N LEU A 46 15.98 13.48 -13.27
CA LEU A 46 14.51 13.60 -13.28
C LEU A 46 13.98 13.53 -11.84
N GLY A 47 13.13 14.48 -11.44
CA GLY A 47 12.43 14.41 -10.16
C GLY A 47 11.74 13.05 -9.95
N THR A 48 11.77 12.56 -8.70
CA THR A 48 11.58 11.15 -8.29
C THR A 48 10.42 10.40 -8.94
N ARG A 49 9.30 11.06 -9.27
CA ARG A 49 8.15 10.41 -9.93
C ARG A 49 8.31 10.18 -11.43
N ARG A 50 8.96 11.08 -12.18
CA ARG A 50 9.12 10.95 -13.65
C ARG A 50 10.38 10.17 -14.02
N ALA A 51 11.44 10.29 -13.22
CA ALA A 51 12.63 9.45 -13.30
C ALA A 51 12.23 7.98 -13.32
N TRP A 52 11.44 7.56 -12.32
CA TRP A 52 11.12 6.16 -12.12
C TRP A 52 10.44 5.50 -13.32
N TRP A 53 9.55 6.21 -14.04
CA TRP A 53 8.95 5.70 -15.27
C TRP A 53 9.97 5.49 -16.39
N VAL A 54 10.88 6.45 -16.57
CA VAL A 54 11.93 6.35 -17.60
C VAL A 54 12.87 5.19 -17.31
N TRP A 55 13.26 4.95 -16.04
CA TRP A 55 14.10 3.79 -15.70
C TRP A 55 13.42 2.47 -16.01
N VAL A 56 12.14 2.35 -15.64
CA VAL A 56 11.39 1.10 -15.80
C VAL A 56 11.21 0.80 -17.29
N THR A 57 10.81 1.79 -18.08
CA THR A 57 10.69 1.61 -19.53
C THR A 57 12.02 1.21 -20.15
N LEU A 58 13.11 1.85 -19.73
CA LEU A 58 14.43 1.52 -20.26
C LEU A 58 14.89 0.11 -19.86
N ASN A 59 14.65 -0.33 -18.62
CA ASN A 59 15.01 -1.70 -18.19
C ASN A 59 14.17 -2.76 -18.90
N VAL A 60 12.87 -2.53 -19.11
CA VAL A 60 12.01 -3.46 -19.88
C VAL A 60 12.46 -3.52 -21.34
N VAL A 61 12.81 -2.39 -21.94
CA VAL A 61 13.33 -2.35 -23.31
C VAL A 61 14.69 -3.02 -23.40
N CYS A 62 15.63 -2.73 -22.50
CA CYS A 62 16.93 -3.39 -22.44
C CYS A 62 16.79 -4.90 -22.22
N ALA A 63 15.89 -5.34 -21.34
CA ALA A 63 15.60 -6.76 -21.16
C ALA A 63 15.04 -7.38 -22.44
N GLY A 64 14.08 -6.71 -23.10
CA GLY A 64 13.53 -7.14 -24.39
C GLY A 64 14.59 -7.29 -25.48
N ILE A 65 15.52 -6.33 -25.57
CA ILE A 65 16.63 -6.36 -26.53
C ILE A 65 17.58 -7.52 -26.20
N VAL A 66 17.97 -7.70 -24.94
CA VAL A 66 18.84 -8.81 -24.51
C VAL A 66 18.19 -10.17 -24.80
N ILE A 67 16.90 -10.32 -24.54
CA ILE A 67 16.13 -11.54 -24.86
C ILE A 67 16.10 -11.76 -26.37
N TYR A 68 15.79 -10.73 -27.15
CA TYR A 68 15.72 -10.82 -28.60
C TYR A 68 17.07 -11.22 -29.20
N SER A 69 18.17 -10.60 -28.75
CA SER A 69 19.52 -10.96 -29.16
C SER A 69 19.90 -12.39 -28.77
N LEU A 70 19.48 -12.86 -27.59
CA LEU A 70 19.75 -14.23 -27.14
C LEU A 70 18.90 -15.28 -27.86
N VAL A 71 17.64 -14.96 -28.18
CA VAL A 71 16.76 -15.81 -29.01
C VAL A 71 17.29 -15.91 -30.44
N SER A 72 17.82 -14.81 -30.98
CA SER A 72 18.44 -14.76 -32.32
C SER A 72 19.72 -15.61 -32.42
N LEU A 73 20.34 -16.00 -31.30
CA LEU A 73 21.59 -16.76 -31.25
C LEU A 73 21.39 -18.30 -31.16
N ASN A 74 20.18 -18.79 -31.47
CA ASN A 74 19.90 -20.18 -31.87
C ASN A 74 19.99 -21.28 -30.78
N ASP A 75 19.78 -20.93 -29.50
CA ASP A 75 19.65 -21.92 -28.43
C ASP A 75 18.29 -21.77 -27.70
N ASP A 76 17.31 -22.57 -28.15
CA ASP A 76 15.89 -22.53 -27.72
C ASP A 76 15.72 -22.69 -26.20
N SER A 77 16.70 -23.27 -25.51
CA SER A 77 16.69 -23.50 -24.07
C SER A 77 16.90 -22.23 -23.23
N ILE A 78 17.71 -21.28 -23.73
CA ILE A 78 18.02 -20.01 -23.07
C ILE A 78 16.87 -19.02 -23.28
N ALA A 79 16.29 -19.01 -24.47
CA ALA A 79 15.10 -18.24 -24.82
C ALA A 79 13.93 -18.49 -23.85
N PHE A 80 13.67 -19.76 -23.53
CA PHE A 80 12.56 -20.15 -22.65
C PHE A 80 12.77 -19.67 -21.20
N SER A 81 14.02 -19.72 -20.72
CA SER A 81 14.38 -19.32 -19.35
C SER A 81 14.27 -17.80 -19.15
N LEU A 82 14.71 -17.02 -20.12
CA LEU A 82 14.64 -15.55 -20.10
C LEU A 82 13.22 -15.02 -20.38
N PHE A 83 12.47 -15.68 -21.25
CA PHE A 83 11.05 -15.41 -21.42
C PHE A 83 10.29 -15.64 -20.11
N GLY A 84 10.60 -16.73 -19.39
CA GLY A 84 10.07 -17.01 -18.05
C GLY A 84 10.43 -15.93 -17.02
N ALA A 85 11.68 -15.47 -16.99
CA ALA A 85 12.10 -14.41 -16.08
C ALA A 85 11.39 -13.08 -16.37
N THR A 86 11.23 -12.72 -17.63
CA THR A 86 10.55 -11.48 -18.06
C THR A 86 9.05 -11.53 -17.80
N MET A 87 8.45 -12.69 -18.02
CA MET A 87 7.08 -13.01 -17.62
C MET A 87 6.88 -13.02 -16.11
N MET A 88 7.93 -13.08 -15.28
CA MET A 88 7.83 -12.88 -13.81
C MET A 88 8.07 -11.43 -13.38
N VAL A 89 8.93 -10.70 -14.09
CA VAL A 89 9.18 -9.27 -13.81
C VAL A 89 7.94 -8.42 -14.07
N VAL A 90 7.19 -8.69 -15.14
CA VAL A 90 5.97 -7.92 -15.48
C VAL A 90 4.84 -8.08 -14.44
N PRO A 91 4.52 -9.28 -13.90
CA PRO A 91 3.59 -9.47 -12.80
C PRO A 91 4.08 -8.89 -11.47
N LEU A 92 5.36 -9.06 -11.11
CA LEU A 92 5.93 -8.43 -9.92
C LEU A 92 5.89 -6.89 -10.03
N TRP A 93 6.08 -6.36 -11.24
CA TRP A 93 5.91 -4.96 -11.58
C TRP A 93 4.45 -4.50 -11.50
N ASN A 94 3.52 -5.27 -12.05
CA ASN A 94 2.10 -4.99 -11.91
C ASN A 94 1.66 -5.07 -10.44
N LEU A 95 2.26 -5.95 -9.64
CA LEU A 95 2.02 -6.05 -8.20
C LEU A 95 2.59 -4.85 -7.45
N ALA A 96 3.81 -4.41 -7.76
CA ALA A 96 4.41 -3.21 -7.17
C ALA A 96 3.66 -1.93 -7.57
N ARG A 97 3.23 -1.83 -8.84
CA ARG A 97 2.38 -0.76 -9.38
C ARG A 97 0.98 -0.79 -8.76
N TRP A 98 0.41 -1.99 -8.60
CA TRP A 98 -0.89 -2.19 -7.96
C TRP A 98 -0.80 -1.84 -6.49
N GLU A 99 0.23 -2.28 -5.74
CA GLU A 99 0.45 -1.84 -4.36
C GLU A 99 0.62 -0.33 -4.29
N ALA A 100 1.43 0.29 -5.16
CA ALA A 100 1.63 1.74 -5.15
C ALA A 100 0.33 2.51 -5.46
N ARG A 101 -0.47 2.05 -6.42
CA ARG A 101 -1.77 2.68 -6.75
C ARG A 101 -2.85 2.36 -5.72
N ALA A 102 -2.90 1.15 -5.20
CA ALA A 102 -3.76 0.73 -4.12
C ALA A 102 -3.50 1.55 -2.86
N TYR A 103 -2.24 1.92 -2.62
CA TYR A 103 -1.84 2.80 -1.52
C TYR A 103 -2.38 4.23 -1.66
N TYR A 104 -2.69 4.71 -2.88
CA TYR A 104 -3.12 6.10 -3.11
C TYR A 104 -4.56 6.25 -3.63
N ARG A 105 -5.15 5.21 -4.23
CA ARG A 105 -6.47 5.24 -4.87
C ARG A 105 -7.03 3.81 -5.02
N MET A 106 -7.28 3.10 -3.93
CA MET A 106 -8.36 2.12 -4.00
C MET A 106 -9.67 2.91 -3.91
N PRO A 107 -10.46 3.05 -4.99
CA PRO A 107 -11.88 3.30 -4.79
C PRO A 107 -12.35 2.15 -3.92
N VAL A 108 -12.88 2.47 -2.74
CA VAL A 108 -13.62 1.50 -1.95
C VAL A 108 -14.74 1.05 -2.88
N ARG A 109 -14.58 -0.09 -3.54
CA ARG A 109 -15.72 -0.83 -4.04
C ARG A 109 -16.48 -1.13 -2.76
N SER A 110 -17.55 -0.38 -2.51
CA SER A 110 -18.57 -0.81 -1.57
C SER A 110 -18.89 -2.23 -2.01
N ASN A 111 -18.49 -3.23 -1.24
CA ASN A 111 -18.95 -4.58 -1.48
C ASN A 111 -20.45 -4.51 -1.27
N VAL A 112 -21.19 -4.33 -2.38
CA VAL A 112 -22.63 -4.50 -2.40
C VAL A 112 -22.81 -5.96 -2.09
N ILE A 113 -23.17 -6.26 -0.84
CA ILE A 113 -23.45 -7.61 -0.39
C ILE A 113 -24.56 -8.14 -1.30
N PRO A 114 -24.32 -9.21 -2.10
CA PRO A 114 -25.35 -9.78 -2.94
C PRO A 114 -26.53 -10.20 -2.04
N GLY A 115 -27.69 -9.59 -2.23
CA GLY A 115 -28.86 -9.79 -1.35
C GLY A 115 -29.15 -8.65 -0.37
N ALA A 116 -28.40 -7.55 -0.41
CA ALA A 116 -28.82 -6.31 0.27
C ALA A 116 -30.14 -5.83 -0.34
N VAL A 117 -31.24 -6.00 0.41
CA VAL A 117 -32.55 -5.47 0.04
C VAL A 117 -32.40 -3.95 -0.15
N PRO A 118 -32.78 -3.40 -1.32
CA PRO A 118 -32.75 -1.96 -1.52
C PRO A 118 -33.54 -1.30 -0.40
N ALA A 119 -32.94 -0.29 0.23
CA ALA A 119 -33.65 0.47 1.26
C ALA A 119 -35.00 0.95 0.70
N PRO A 120 -36.06 0.97 1.52
CA PRO A 120 -37.34 1.52 1.09
C PRO A 120 -37.11 2.94 0.54
N ALA A 121 -37.73 3.24 -0.61
CA ALA A 121 -37.42 4.44 -1.41
C ALA A 121 -37.62 5.77 -0.66
N ASP A 122 -38.33 5.73 0.48
CA ASP A 122 -38.67 6.90 1.29
C ASP A 122 -37.71 7.11 2.48
N GLU A 123 -36.73 6.22 2.70
CA GLU A 123 -35.81 6.33 3.84
C GLU A 123 -34.56 7.16 3.48
N HIS A 124 -34.46 8.35 4.07
CA HIS A 124 -33.30 9.23 3.90
C HIS A 124 -32.10 8.71 4.73
N ILE A 125 -31.37 7.75 4.19
CA ILE A 125 -30.14 7.21 4.81
C ILE A 125 -29.00 8.20 4.64
N VAL A 126 -28.47 8.70 5.76
CA VAL A 126 -27.28 9.56 5.75
C VAL A 126 -26.05 8.66 5.72
N ASP A 127 -25.34 8.69 4.59
CA ASP A 127 -24.00 8.12 4.48
C ASP A 127 -22.99 9.11 5.07
N LEU A 128 -22.52 8.83 6.29
CA LEU A 128 -21.50 9.63 6.98
C LEU A 128 -20.24 9.84 6.13
N THR A 129 -19.99 9.00 5.12
CA THR A 129 -18.82 9.13 4.24
C THR A 129 -18.97 10.17 3.13
N ARG A 130 -20.18 10.69 2.88
CA ARG A 130 -20.47 11.62 1.77
C ARG A 130 -20.80 13.04 2.19
N GLU A 131 -21.10 13.29 3.45
CA GLU A 131 -21.33 14.65 3.93
C GLU A 131 -20.00 15.42 3.93
N THR A 132 -19.93 16.50 3.14
CA THR A 132 -18.73 17.32 2.96
C THR A 132 -18.42 18.04 4.28
N PRO A 133 -17.25 17.79 4.90
CA PRO A 133 -16.90 18.50 6.13
C PRO A 133 -16.72 20.00 5.87
N VAL A 134 -17.01 20.80 6.90
CA VAL A 134 -16.84 22.26 6.87
C VAL A 134 -15.33 22.57 6.86
N ALA A 135 -14.74 22.63 5.67
CA ALA A 135 -13.33 22.93 5.48
C ALA A 135 -13.00 24.30 6.08
N GLY A 136 -12.13 24.37 7.10
CA GLY A 136 -11.60 25.69 7.49
C GLY A 136 -10.94 25.88 8.85
N ARG A 137 -10.97 24.93 9.80
CA ARG A 137 -10.22 25.11 11.06
C ARG A 137 -8.86 24.44 10.95
N GLY A 138 -7.82 25.25 10.77
CA GLY A 138 -6.46 24.80 11.04
C GLY A 138 -6.33 24.39 12.52
N PRO A 139 -5.46 23.42 12.84
CA PRO A 139 -5.29 22.94 14.20
C PRO A 139 -4.92 24.10 15.13
N GLN A 140 -5.69 24.29 16.20
CA GLN A 140 -5.41 25.33 17.19
C GLN A 140 -4.63 24.72 18.36
N GLY A 141 -3.35 25.11 18.51
CA GLY A 141 -2.55 24.78 19.68
C GLY A 141 -1.21 24.12 19.37
N THR A 142 -0.46 23.85 20.43
CA THR A 142 0.77 23.04 20.38
C THR A 142 0.39 21.57 20.35
N ALA A 143 1.04 20.78 19.47
CA ALA A 143 0.85 19.34 19.43
C ALA A 143 1.06 18.73 20.82
N GLU A 144 0.06 18.00 21.33
CA GLU A 144 0.13 17.31 22.62
C GLU A 144 1.16 16.18 22.56
N ARG A 145 1.24 15.53 21.39
CA ARG A 145 2.17 14.43 21.15
C ARG A 145 2.55 14.34 19.69
N VAL A 146 3.79 13.91 19.45
CA VAL A 146 4.34 13.74 18.10
C VAL A 146 4.85 12.31 17.96
N TYR A 147 4.33 11.60 16.96
CA TYR A 147 4.71 10.25 16.61
C TYR A 147 5.50 10.30 15.31
N ARG A 148 6.72 9.77 15.31
CA ARG A 148 7.59 9.79 14.12
C ARG A 148 7.53 8.45 13.41
N ARG A 149 7.61 8.46 12.09
CA ARG A 149 7.80 7.23 11.32
C ARG A 149 9.26 6.78 11.40
N ASP A 150 9.51 5.65 12.05
CA ASP A 150 10.80 4.97 12.05
C ASP A 150 11.00 4.22 10.74
N THR A 151 11.93 4.73 9.94
CA THR A 151 12.32 4.14 8.66
C THR A 151 13.52 3.20 8.77
N ALA A 152 14.14 3.09 9.95
CA ALA A 152 15.32 2.24 10.15
C ALA A 152 15.08 0.76 9.81
N PRO A 153 13.94 0.13 10.15
CA PRO A 153 13.67 -1.25 9.76
C PRO A 153 13.64 -1.43 8.23
N LEU A 154 13.04 -0.47 7.51
CA LEU A 154 12.98 -0.48 6.05
C LEU A 154 14.37 -0.36 5.43
N TRP A 155 15.23 0.48 6.00
CA TRP A 155 16.62 0.61 5.58
C TRP A 155 17.40 -0.68 5.79
N ARG A 156 17.30 -1.31 6.97
CA ARG A 156 18.03 -2.57 7.26
C ARG A 156 17.62 -3.69 6.32
N VAL A 157 16.31 -3.90 6.16
CA VAL A 157 15.79 -4.93 5.24
C VAL A 157 16.14 -4.61 3.79
N GLY A 158 16.04 -3.34 3.39
CA GLY A 158 16.38 -2.89 2.04
C GLY A 158 17.86 -3.10 1.70
N LEU A 159 18.76 -2.70 2.59
CA LEU A 159 20.21 -2.87 2.44
C LEU A 159 20.61 -4.35 2.46
N ALA A 160 20.03 -5.16 3.36
CA ALA A 160 20.28 -6.59 3.40
C ALA A 160 19.84 -7.29 2.10
N ALA A 161 18.63 -7.01 1.61
CA ALA A 161 18.13 -7.56 0.36
C ALA A 161 18.98 -7.11 -0.85
N LEU A 162 19.41 -5.86 -0.86
CA LEU A 162 20.28 -5.33 -1.92
C LEU A 162 21.67 -5.97 -1.89
N GLY A 163 22.25 -6.16 -0.69
CA GLY A 163 23.51 -6.87 -0.51
C GLY A 163 23.45 -8.34 -0.95
N ILE A 164 22.39 -9.06 -0.56
CA ILE A 164 22.15 -10.45 -1.01
C ILE A 164 22.01 -10.49 -2.53
N GLY A 165 21.22 -9.59 -3.11
CA GLY A 165 21.03 -9.51 -4.56
C GLY A 165 22.32 -9.25 -5.32
N LEU A 166 23.19 -8.36 -4.82
CA LEU A 166 24.51 -8.09 -5.41
C LEU A 166 25.44 -9.31 -5.32
N VAL A 167 25.48 -10.00 -4.18
CA VAL A 167 26.29 -11.22 -4.01
C VAL A 167 25.81 -12.31 -4.97
N CYS A 168 24.50 -12.55 -5.05
CA CYS A 168 23.93 -13.52 -5.99
C CYS A 168 24.22 -13.15 -7.44
N LEU A 169 24.19 -11.86 -7.80
CA LEU A 169 24.52 -11.39 -9.14
C LEU A 169 25.97 -11.71 -9.50
N VAL A 170 26.92 -11.45 -8.60
CA VAL A 170 28.34 -11.77 -8.81
C VAL A 170 28.53 -13.27 -8.99
N ILE A 171 27.89 -14.10 -8.15
CA ILE A 171 27.93 -15.56 -8.26
C ILE A 171 27.35 -16.00 -9.62
N SER A 172 26.21 -15.45 -10.03
CA SER A 172 25.60 -15.75 -11.34
C SER A 172 26.55 -15.42 -12.49
N ILE A 173 27.21 -14.26 -12.45
CA ILE A 173 28.17 -13.86 -13.50
C ILE A 173 29.38 -14.80 -13.53
N MET A 174 29.96 -15.12 -12.37
CA MET A 174 31.10 -16.04 -12.27
C MET A 174 30.75 -17.43 -12.79
N LEU A 175 29.59 -17.94 -12.40
CA LEU A 175 29.10 -19.22 -12.87
C LEU A 175 28.94 -19.17 -14.39
N VAL A 176 28.23 -18.19 -14.96
CA VAL A 176 28.02 -18.09 -16.41
C VAL A 176 29.36 -18.05 -17.15
N GLY A 177 30.33 -17.29 -16.66
CA GLY A 177 31.68 -17.25 -17.24
C GLY A 177 32.39 -18.60 -17.20
N ALA A 178 32.25 -19.38 -16.13
CA ALA A 178 32.81 -20.72 -16.02
C ALA A 178 32.07 -21.76 -16.88
N GLY A 179 30.74 -21.70 -16.93
CA GLY A 179 29.91 -22.63 -17.70
C GLY A 179 30.06 -22.45 -19.21
N LEU A 180 30.35 -21.23 -19.67
CA LEU A 180 30.70 -20.97 -21.07
C LEU A 180 32.00 -21.68 -21.50
N LEU A 181 32.84 -22.11 -20.56
CA LEU A 181 34.07 -22.86 -20.85
C LEU A 181 33.84 -24.38 -20.91
N ASP A 182 32.74 -24.90 -20.33
CA ASP A 182 32.44 -26.34 -20.22
C ASP A 182 31.07 -26.70 -20.85
N ALA A 183 30.86 -26.27 -22.10
CA ALA A 183 29.60 -26.39 -22.83
C ALA A 183 29.09 -27.85 -23.04
N ASP A 184 29.91 -28.87 -22.80
CA ASP A 184 29.55 -30.27 -23.05
C ASP A 184 28.83 -30.96 -21.86
N SER A 185 28.63 -30.28 -20.72
CA SER A 185 28.04 -30.89 -19.52
C SER A 185 26.55 -30.57 -19.33
N SER A 186 25.69 -31.54 -19.64
CA SER A 186 24.22 -31.46 -19.55
C SER A 186 23.64 -31.21 -18.14
N GLY A 187 24.48 -31.12 -17.10
CA GLY A 187 24.08 -30.88 -15.70
C GLY A 187 24.18 -29.43 -15.22
N GLY A 188 24.83 -28.53 -15.97
CA GLY A 188 25.15 -27.17 -15.48
C GLY A 188 23.93 -26.28 -15.23
N SER A 189 22.89 -26.39 -16.07
CA SER A 189 21.78 -25.42 -16.15
C SER A 189 21.03 -25.17 -14.83
N ARG A 190 20.93 -26.18 -13.96
CA ARG A 190 20.20 -26.08 -12.67
C ARG A 190 20.94 -25.28 -11.60
N LEU A 191 22.28 -25.26 -11.64
CA LEU A 191 23.08 -24.54 -10.64
C LEU A 191 23.02 -23.02 -10.85
N PHE A 192 22.78 -22.55 -12.07
CA PHE A 192 22.64 -21.12 -12.39
C PHE A 192 21.28 -20.55 -12.01
N ALA A 193 20.23 -21.39 -12.06
CA ALA A 193 18.85 -20.93 -11.92
C ALA A 193 18.59 -20.30 -10.54
N LEU A 194 19.15 -20.87 -9.47
CA LEU A 194 18.87 -20.41 -8.10
C LEU A 194 19.51 -19.04 -7.78
N PRO A 195 20.81 -18.80 -8.02
CA PRO A 195 21.41 -17.46 -7.84
C PRO A 195 20.77 -16.40 -8.75
N ALA A 196 20.44 -16.76 -10.00
CA ALA A 196 19.77 -15.85 -10.91
C ALA A 196 18.37 -15.46 -10.41
N ALA A 197 17.57 -16.44 -9.97
CA ALA A 197 16.24 -16.19 -9.41
C ALA A 197 16.32 -15.32 -8.15
N LEU A 198 17.27 -15.60 -7.24
CA LEU A 198 17.48 -14.79 -6.03
C LEU A 198 17.88 -13.35 -6.37
N THR A 199 18.72 -13.15 -7.39
CA THR A 199 19.10 -11.81 -7.86
C THR A 199 17.89 -11.02 -8.35
N VAL A 200 17.05 -11.64 -9.19
CA VAL A 200 15.85 -11.03 -9.76
C VAL A 200 14.82 -10.66 -8.67
N LEU A 201 14.76 -11.41 -7.58
CA LEU A 201 13.85 -11.13 -6.47
C LEU A 201 14.43 -10.13 -5.46
N ALA A 202 15.67 -10.33 -5.02
CA ALA A 202 16.25 -9.59 -3.90
C ALA A 202 16.59 -8.13 -4.27
N LEU A 203 17.11 -7.88 -5.48
CA LEU A 203 17.49 -6.51 -5.90
C LEU A 203 16.27 -5.57 -5.96
N PRO A 204 15.17 -5.88 -6.68
CA PRO A 204 14.02 -4.98 -6.73
C PRO A 204 13.39 -4.76 -5.36
N VAL A 205 13.31 -5.81 -4.53
CA VAL A 205 12.80 -5.68 -3.15
C VAL A 205 13.67 -4.73 -2.34
N GLY A 206 15.00 -4.85 -2.44
CA GLY A 206 15.95 -3.95 -1.79
C GLY A 206 15.77 -2.50 -2.21
N VAL A 207 15.73 -2.25 -3.53
CA VAL A 207 15.53 -0.90 -4.09
C VAL A 207 14.19 -0.31 -3.65
N ILE A 208 13.08 -1.05 -3.76
CA ILE A 208 11.75 -0.58 -3.38
C ILE A 208 11.72 -0.19 -1.89
N ARG A 209 12.32 -1.01 -1.01
CA ARG A 209 12.37 -0.72 0.43
C ARG A 209 13.18 0.53 0.75
N ILE A 210 14.34 0.71 0.09
CA ILE A 210 15.18 1.91 0.25
C ILE A 210 14.45 3.16 -0.25
N VAL A 211 13.84 3.10 -1.44
CA VAL A 211 13.06 4.23 -1.99
C VAL A 211 11.92 4.61 -1.06
N ARG A 212 11.18 3.62 -0.51
CA ARG A 212 10.13 3.88 0.49
C ARG A 212 10.71 4.55 1.73
N ALA A 213 11.81 4.03 2.27
CA ALA A 213 12.48 4.58 3.45
C ALA A 213 12.93 6.04 3.25
N ILE A 214 13.41 6.39 2.04
CA ILE A 214 13.76 7.78 1.69
C ILE A 214 12.50 8.63 1.56
N SER A 215 11.46 8.14 0.87
CA SER A 215 10.25 8.91 0.60
C SER A 215 9.44 9.24 1.86
N TRP A 216 9.53 8.40 2.89
CA TRP A 216 8.86 8.59 4.17
C TRP A 216 9.76 9.28 5.22
N ARG A 217 10.97 9.67 4.84
CA ARG A 217 11.93 10.27 5.77
C ARG A 217 11.45 11.64 6.24
N GLY A 218 11.20 11.78 7.54
CA GLY A 218 10.74 13.04 8.14
C GLY A 218 9.22 13.16 8.23
N GLU A 219 8.49 12.11 7.83
CA GLU A 219 7.06 12.02 8.09
C GLU A 219 6.81 11.86 9.59
N ARG A 220 5.88 12.68 10.11
CA ARG A 220 5.44 12.63 11.51
C ARG A 220 3.95 12.88 11.60
N PHE A 221 3.39 12.37 12.68
CA PHE A 221 1.97 12.49 13.01
C PHE A 221 1.86 13.24 14.33
N GLU A 222 1.08 14.30 14.33
CA GLU A 222 0.89 15.18 15.47
C GLU A 222 -0.56 15.04 15.97
N LEU A 223 -0.72 14.74 17.26
CA LEU A 223 -2.02 14.77 17.92
C LEU A 223 -2.26 16.15 18.52
N HIS A 224 -3.39 16.74 18.17
CA HIS A 224 -3.91 17.99 18.72
C HIS A 224 -5.24 17.71 19.45
N PRO A 225 -5.72 18.64 20.30
CA PRO A 225 -7.00 18.46 20.99
C PRO A 225 -8.18 18.30 20.03
N ASP A 226 -8.14 18.97 18.88
CA ASP A 226 -9.20 19.11 17.88
C ASP A 226 -8.96 18.32 16.58
N ALA A 227 -7.74 17.88 16.32
CA ALA A 227 -7.39 17.21 15.08
C ALA A 227 -6.20 16.24 15.21
N PHE A 228 -6.10 15.37 14.21
CA PHE A 228 -4.91 14.59 13.88
C PHE A 228 -4.24 15.20 12.65
N VAL A 229 -2.92 15.45 12.70
CA VAL A 229 -2.20 16.10 11.60
C VAL A 229 -1.07 15.20 11.10
N GLN A 230 -1.07 14.89 9.81
CA GLN A 230 0.06 14.27 9.13
C GLN A 230 0.95 15.37 8.54
N VAL A 231 2.21 15.41 8.96
CA VAL A 231 3.22 16.30 8.40
C VAL A 231 4.17 15.48 7.54
N ARG A 232 4.18 15.76 6.23
CA ARG A 232 5.07 15.13 5.27
C ARG A 232 6.33 15.98 5.04
N PRO A 233 7.40 15.38 4.47
CA PRO A 233 8.60 16.13 4.11
C PRO A 233 8.26 17.28 3.14
N GLY A 234 8.81 18.47 3.40
CA GLY A 234 8.44 19.69 2.68
C GLY A 234 7.29 20.48 3.30
N ASP A 235 6.94 20.20 4.56
CA ASP A 235 5.93 20.91 5.37
C ASP A 235 4.51 20.87 4.76
N VAL A 236 4.21 19.84 3.98
CA VAL A 236 2.85 19.54 3.53
C VAL A 236 2.09 18.93 4.71
N ARG A 237 1.10 19.67 5.21
CA ARG A 237 0.28 19.28 6.35
C ARG A 237 -1.10 18.84 5.88
N GLU A 238 -1.45 17.59 6.17
CA GLU A 238 -2.79 17.06 6.00
C GLU A 238 -3.46 17.01 7.38
N VAL A 239 -4.49 17.82 7.59
CA VAL A 239 -5.23 17.94 8.85
C VAL A 239 -6.49 17.09 8.77
N PHE A 240 -6.75 16.28 9.79
CA PHE A 240 -7.94 15.46 9.93
C PHE A 240 -8.65 15.91 11.21
N GLY A 241 -9.66 16.76 11.09
CA GLY A 241 -10.52 17.07 12.23
C GLY A 241 -11.21 15.79 12.73
N TRP A 242 -11.46 15.69 14.04
CA TRP A 242 -12.09 14.48 14.62
C TRP A 242 -13.47 14.19 14.02
N ASP A 243 -14.19 15.23 13.62
CA ASP A 243 -15.49 15.20 12.95
C ASP A 243 -15.43 15.00 11.43
N GLU A 244 -14.26 15.22 10.83
CA GLU A 244 -14.01 15.02 9.38
C GLU A 244 -13.60 13.58 9.04
N ILE A 245 -13.16 12.81 10.03
CA ILE A 245 -12.82 11.40 9.86
C ILE A 245 -14.10 10.64 9.54
N ALA A 246 -14.24 10.22 8.29
CA ALA A 246 -15.41 9.52 7.79
C ALA A 246 -15.35 8.02 8.03
N GLU A 247 -14.15 7.45 7.98
CA GLU A 247 -13.96 6.01 8.14
C GLU A 247 -12.60 5.70 8.74
N MET A 248 -12.58 4.74 9.64
CA MET A 248 -11.37 4.14 10.16
C MET A 248 -11.48 2.62 10.11
N ARG A 249 -10.43 1.97 9.62
CA ARG A 249 -10.32 0.50 9.55
C ARG A 249 -9.01 0.04 10.14
N THR A 250 -9.10 -0.72 11.21
CA THR A 250 -7.93 -1.29 11.90
C THR A 250 -7.82 -2.76 11.53
N PHE A 251 -6.64 -3.14 11.04
CA PHE A 251 -6.33 -4.50 10.64
C PHE A 251 -5.20 -5.03 11.51
N THR A 252 -5.57 -5.91 12.43
CA THR A 252 -4.64 -6.59 13.32
C THR A 252 -4.67 -8.07 12.98
N HIS A 253 -3.56 -8.61 12.48
CA HIS A 253 -3.44 -10.05 12.28
C HIS A 253 -2.98 -10.70 13.59
N ALA A 254 -3.92 -11.02 14.48
CA ALA A 254 -3.63 -11.71 15.74
C ALA A 254 -2.81 -13.00 15.51
N ASP A 255 -3.16 -13.75 14.45
CA ASP A 255 -2.51 -15.00 14.04
C ASP A 255 -1.43 -14.83 12.96
N ALA A 256 -0.91 -13.62 12.76
CA ALA A 256 0.21 -13.41 11.84
C ALA A 256 1.38 -14.34 12.21
N LYS A 257 1.68 -15.29 11.30
CA LYS A 257 2.87 -16.14 11.39
C LYS A 257 4.10 -15.27 11.63
N SER A 258 5.12 -15.80 12.31
CA SER A 258 6.37 -15.10 12.66
C SER A 258 6.99 -14.31 11.50
N LEU A 259 6.88 -14.81 10.27
CA LEU A 259 7.38 -14.16 9.06
C LEU A 259 6.62 -12.87 8.70
N VAL A 260 5.31 -12.80 8.94
CA VAL A 260 4.49 -11.60 8.73
C VAL A 260 4.85 -10.52 9.76
N ARG A 261 5.07 -10.91 11.02
CA ARG A 261 5.58 -10.00 12.06
C ARG A 261 6.97 -9.47 11.72
N LEU A 262 7.87 -10.35 11.25
CA LEU A 262 9.22 -9.96 10.82
C LEU A 262 9.21 -8.99 9.63
N LEU A 263 8.21 -9.08 8.75
CA LEU A 263 8.02 -8.15 7.64
C LEU A 263 7.29 -6.85 8.03
N GLY A 264 6.81 -6.75 9.28
CA GLY A 264 6.00 -5.64 9.76
C GLY A 264 4.66 -5.53 9.04
N ARG A 265 3.96 -6.65 8.88
CA ARG A 265 2.64 -6.68 8.21
C ARG A 265 1.52 -7.12 9.15
N ASP A 266 1.80 -7.14 10.45
CA ASP A 266 0.88 -7.55 11.51
C ASP A 266 -0.15 -6.48 11.88
N PHE A 267 0.24 -5.19 11.80
CA PHE A 267 -0.63 -4.07 12.12
C PHE A 267 -0.66 -3.00 11.04
N TRP A 268 -1.87 -2.57 10.66
CA TRP A 268 -2.09 -1.31 9.97
C TRP A 268 -3.50 -0.77 10.21
N CYS A 269 -3.63 0.55 10.22
CA CYS A 269 -4.89 1.28 10.31
C CYS A 269 -5.00 2.23 9.11
N LEU A 270 -6.14 2.22 8.44
CA LEU A 270 -6.49 3.15 7.37
C LEU A 270 -7.51 4.14 7.89
N ILE A 271 -7.16 5.43 7.87
CA ILE A 271 -8.04 6.53 8.24
C ILE A 271 -8.41 7.27 6.96
N ARG A 272 -9.69 7.50 6.74
CA ARG A 272 -10.23 8.20 5.57
C ARG A 272 -11.06 9.39 6.04
N ARG A 273 -10.77 10.55 5.47
CA ARG A 273 -11.55 11.79 5.64
C ARG A 273 -12.75 11.80 4.69
N GLY A 274 -13.78 12.60 4.99
CA GLY A 274 -14.98 12.73 4.15
C GLY A 274 -14.72 13.18 2.71
N ASP A 275 -13.62 13.88 2.45
CA ASP A 275 -13.20 14.27 1.09
C ASP A 275 -12.47 13.14 0.32
N GLY A 276 -12.32 11.97 0.93
CA GLY A 276 -11.67 10.80 0.33
C GLY A 276 -10.16 10.76 0.52
N VAL A 277 -9.53 11.75 1.16
CA VAL A 277 -8.11 11.68 1.54
C VAL A 277 -7.91 10.57 2.56
N GLN A 278 -6.85 9.80 2.38
CA GLN A 278 -6.54 8.63 3.20
C GLN A 278 -5.15 8.74 3.81
N VAL A 279 -5.05 8.34 5.08
CA VAL A 279 -3.80 8.11 5.79
C VAL A 279 -3.72 6.63 6.16
N ARG A 280 -2.52 6.07 6.01
CA ARG A 280 -2.23 4.73 6.53
C ARG A 280 -1.20 4.81 7.64
N LEU A 281 -1.59 4.34 8.80
CA LEU A 281 -0.73 4.06 9.94
C LEU A 281 -0.35 2.57 9.90
N ASP A 282 0.89 2.27 10.15
CA ASP A 282 1.42 0.90 10.21
C ASP A 282 2.53 0.83 11.25
N HIS A 283 3.09 -0.36 11.47
CA HIS A 283 4.19 -0.60 12.42
C HIS A 283 5.43 0.29 12.22
N THR A 284 5.57 0.98 11.08
CA THR A 284 6.69 1.92 10.88
C THR A 284 6.47 3.21 11.67
N VAL A 285 5.27 3.48 12.15
CA VAL A 285 4.99 4.62 13.03
C VAL A 285 5.33 4.23 14.47
N GLN A 286 6.11 5.07 15.15
CA GLN A 286 6.42 4.88 16.56
C GLN A 286 5.11 4.78 17.35
N ASP A 287 4.97 3.76 18.20
CA ASP A 287 3.78 3.50 19.02
C ASP A 287 2.46 3.56 18.21
N ALA A 288 2.47 3.01 16.99
CA ALA A 288 1.35 3.07 16.05
C ALA A 288 0.01 2.62 16.66
N GLU A 289 0.02 1.55 17.45
CA GLU A 289 -1.19 1.02 18.11
C GLU A 289 -1.79 2.04 19.08
N ARG A 290 -0.95 2.66 19.92
CA ARG A 290 -1.39 3.68 20.89
C ARG A 290 -1.85 4.95 20.19
N LEU A 291 -1.19 5.34 19.09
CA LEU A 291 -1.64 6.44 18.25
C LEU A 291 -3.03 6.16 17.69
N VAL A 292 -3.23 4.97 17.11
CA VAL A 292 -4.51 4.54 16.58
C VAL A 292 -5.55 4.56 17.68
N GLU A 293 -5.35 3.89 18.81
CA GLU A 293 -6.25 3.87 19.97
C GLU A 293 -6.69 5.29 20.39
N THR A 294 -5.76 6.25 20.43
CA THR A 294 -6.09 7.64 20.78
C THR A 294 -6.94 8.32 19.71
N ILE A 295 -6.65 8.09 18.43
CA ILE A 295 -7.47 8.58 17.32
C ILE A 295 -8.85 7.93 17.37
N GLU A 296 -8.93 6.62 17.63
CA GLU A 296 -10.18 5.89 17.71
C GLU A 296 -11.08 6.44 18.82
N GLU A 297 -10.50 6.74 19.98
CA GLU A 297 -11.22 7.30 21.12
C GLU A 297 -11.75 8.71 20.82
N ARG A 298 -10.92 9.59 20.26
CA ARG A 298 -11.28 10.99 19.98
C ARG A 298 -12.25 11.12 18.81
N ALA A 299 -11.93 10.49 17.68
CA ALA A 299 -12.80 10.45 16.51
C ALA A 299 -14.11 9.69 16.84
N GLY A 300 -14.02 8.61 17.62
CA GLY A 300 -15.17 7.84 18.07
C GLY A 300 -16.17 8.67 18.85
N ARG A 301 -15.71 9.48 19.81
CA ARG A 301 -16.56 10.42 20.56
C ARG A 301 -17.23 11.46 19.67
N ALA A 302 -16.47 12.09 18.76
CA ALA A 302 -17.00 13.09 17.84
C ALA A 302 -18.06 12.50 16.89
N LEU A 303 -17.78 11.33 16.32
CA LEU A 303 -18.69 10.62 15.42
C LEU A 303 -19.91 10.06 16.14
N ALA A 304 -19.78 9.60 17.39
CA ALA A 304 -20.91 9.14 18.20
C ALA A 304 -21.91 10.27 18.44
N ALA A 305 -21.44 11.43 18.92
CA ALA A 305 -22.30 12.60 19.15
C ALA A 305 -23.01 13.05 17.87
N ARG A 306 -22.31 13.05 16.73
CA ARG A 306 -22.90 13.36 15.42
C ARG A 306 -23.94 12.31 15.01
N THR A 307 -23.63 11.03 15.19
CA THR A 307 -24.54 9.92 14.85
C THR A 307 -25.81 10.00 15.68
N GLU A 308 -25.69 10.24 16.98
CA GLU A 308 -26.80 10.42 17.90
C GLU A 308 -27.69 11.59 17.46
N ALA A 309 -27.12 12.75 17.14
CA ALA A 309 -27.87 13.90 16.64
C ALA A 309 -28.62 13.59 15.32
N ILE A 310 -28.02 12.80 14.41
CA ILE A 310 -28.68 12.36 13.18
C ILE A 310 -29.86 11.44 13.49
N VAL A 311 -29.68 10.47 14.39
CA VAL A 311 -30.74 9.52 14.79
C VAL A 311 -31.88 10.24 15.51
N GLN A 312 -31.57 11.15 16.45
CA GLN A 312 -32.56 11.98 17.13
C GLN A 312 -33.33 12.90 16.17
N SER A 313 -32.73 13.29 15.04
CA SER A 313 -33.42 14.02 13.97
C SER A 313 -34.37 13.16 13.11
N GLY A 314 -34.57 11.89 13.45
CA GLY A 314 -35.42 10.96 12.72
C GLY A 314 -34.77 10.31 11.50
N ARG A 315 -33.44 10.48 11.32
CA ARG A 315 -32.70 9.94 10.17
C ARG A 315 -31.93 8.68 10.55
N SER A 316 -31.76 7.78 9.59
CA SER A 316 -31.00 6.54 9.79
C SER A 316 -29.53 6.70 9.41
N VAL A 317 -28.63 6.01 10.12
CA VAL A 317 -27.18 6.00 9.88
C VAL A 317 -26.70 4.58 9.61
N ALA A 318 -25.94 4.39 8.52
CA ALA A 318 -25.46 3.07 8.12
C ALA A 318 -24.00 2.81 8.54
N PHE A 319 -23.75 1.63 9.09
CA PHE A 319 -22.44 1.06 9.46
C PHE A 319 -22.26 -0.27 8.70
N GLY A 320 -22.06 -0.18 7.38
CA GLY A 320 -22.00 -1.37 6.52
C GLY A 320 -23.35 -2.09 6.46
N ALA A 321 -23.42 -3.33 6.97
CA ALA A 321 -24.64 -4.12 7.00
C ALA A 321 -25.61 -3.74 8.14
N VAL A 322 -25.11 -3.03 9.15
CA VAL A 322 -25.87 -2.55 10.30
C VAL A 322 -26.37 -1.13 10.04
N ARG A 323 -27.58 -0.80 10.47
CA ARG A 323 -28.17 0.54 10.40
C ARG A 323 -28.72 0.92 11.76
N LEU A 324 -28.44 2.13 12.22
CA LEU A 324 -29.13 2.72 13.37
C LEU A 324 -30.31 3.50 12.82
N THR A 325 -31.52 3.14 13.25
CA THR A 325 -32.76 3.86 12.90
C THR A 325 -33.34 4.49 14.17
N PRO A 326 -34.25 5.47 14.06
CA PRO A 326 -34.92 6.02 15.24
C PRO A 326 -35.69 4.97 16.07
N THR A 327 -36.12 3.88 15.43
CA THR A 327 -36.92 2.82 16.06
C THR A 327 -36.10 1.66 16.59
N GLY A 328 -34.85 1.47 16.14
CA GLY A 328 -34.03 0.35 16.56
C GLY A 328 -32.73 0.14 15.78
N LEU A 329 -32.14 -1.04 15.97
CA LEU A 329 -30.98 -1.52 15.25
C LEU A 329 -31.41 -2.39 14.06
N GLY A 330 -31.24 -1.86 12.85
CA GLY A 330 -31.46 -2.59 11.60
C GLY A 330 -30.26 -3.44 11.22
N PHE A 331 -30.50 -4.69 10.81
CA PHE A 331 -29.49 -5.52 10.14
C PHE A 331 -30.19 -6.42 9.12
N ALA A 332 -29.66 -6.46 7.89
CA ALA A 332 -30.32 -7.12 6.76
C ALA A 332 -31.79 -6.66 6.59
N SER A 333 -32.75 -7.58 6.74
CA SER A 333 -34.20 -7.32 6.62
C SER A 333 -34.92 -7.22 7.96
N PHE A 334 -34.20 -7.22 9.09
CA PHE A 334 -34.79 -7.13 10.41
C PHE A 334 -34.41 -5.83 11.12
N VAL A 335 -35.32 -5.35 11.97
CA VAL A 335 -35.08 -4.22 12.88
C VAL A 335 -35.36 -4.71 14.29
N ILE A 336 -34.40 -4.48 15.18
CA ILE A 336 -34.51 -4.83 16.60
C ILE A 336 -34.87 -3.54 17.35
N PRO A 337 -36.06 -3.44 17.93
CA PRO A 337 -36.46 -2.26 18.69
C PRO A 337 -35.49 -1.97 19.83
N TRP A 338 -35.23 -0.69 20.12
CA TRP A 338 -34.34 -0.28 21.22
C TRP A 338 -34.71 -0.90 22.57
N GLN A 339 -36.02 -1.04 22.83
CA GLN A 339 -36.57 -1.66 24.05
C GLN A 339 -36.14 -3.13 24.23
N GLU A 340 -35.81 -3.83 23.15
CA GLU A 340 -35.40 -5.24 23.21
C GLU A 340 -33.88 -5.40 23.30
N MET A 341 -33.08 -4.34 23.13
CA MET A 341 -31.63 -4.46 23.00
C MET A 341 -30.91 -4.74 24.32
N THR A 342 -31.42 -4.23 25.45
CA THR A 342 -30.74 -4.28 26.76
C THR A 342 -30.35 -5.69 27.18
N ASP A 343 -31.17 -6.69 26.81
CA ASP A 343 -30.93 -8.10 27.18
C ASP A 343 -30.32 -8.93 26.04
N LYS A 344 -30.21 -8.39 24.83
CA LYS A 344 -29.97 -9.17 23.60
C LYS A 344 -28.67 -8.83 22.88
N VAL A 345 -27.91 -7.83 23.30
CA VAL A 345 -26.68 -7.41 22.61
C VAL A 345 -25.46 -7.78 23.45
N ALA A 346 -24.60 -8.63 22.89
CA ALA A 346 -23.30 -8.90 23.45
C ALA A 346 -22.25 -8.14 22.66
N VAL A 347 -21.60 -7.19 23.32
CA VAL A 347 -20.51 -6.41 22.74
C VAL A 347 -19.18 -6.99 23.23
N SER A 348 -18.35 -7.43 22.30
CA SER A 348 -16.97 -7.84 22.54
C SER A 348 -15.99 -6.82 21.93
N THR A 349 -14.73 -6.90 22.31
CA THR A 349 -13.65 -6.10 21.71
C THR A 349 -13.58 -6.30 20.20
N ASP A 350 -13.72 -7.56 19.76
CA ASP A 350 -13.43 -7.98 18.38
C ASP A 350 -14.68 -8.25 17.54
N SER A 351 -15.87 -8.13 18.13
CA SER A 351 -17.13 -8.33 17.41
C SER A 351 -18.31 -7.73 18.17
N VAL A 352 -19.31 -7.30 17.41
CA VAL A 352 -20.65 -7.04 17.95
C VAL A 352 -21.53 -8.20 17.53
N ALA A 353 -22.18 -8.84 18.48
CA ALA A 353 -23.08 -9.95 18.21
C ALA A 353 -24.42 -9.77 18.94
N LEU A 354 -25.48 -10.23 18.30
CA LEU A 354 -26.77 -10.38 18.94
C LEU A 354 -26.88 -11.76 19.56
N VAL A 355 -27.31 -11.81 20.81
CA VAL A 355 -27.67 -13.02 21.51
C VAL A 355 -29.20 -13.14 21.48
N LEU A 356 -29.72 -13.86 20.49
CA LEU A 356 -31.14 -14.13 20.33
C LEU A 356 -31.42 -15.60 20.64
N GLN A 357 -32.21 -15.88 21.68
CA GLN A 357 -32.70 -17.24 21.99
C GLN A 357 -31.57 -18.30 22.02
N ARG A 358 -30.45 -17.98 22.69
CA ARG A 358 -29.22 -18.81 22.77
C ARG A 358 -28.43 -18.95 21.46
N ARG A 359 -28.74 -18.20 20.41
CA ARG A 359 -27.91 -18.09 19.20
C ARG A 359 -27.16 -16.78 19.20
N VAL A 360 -25.87 -16.85 18.87
CA VAL A 360 -25.00 -15.68 18.68
C VAL A 360 -24.97 -15.38 17.18
N ILE A 361 -25.54 -14.25 16.78
CA ILE A 361 -25.55 -13.78 15.40
C ILE A 361 -24.54 -12.63 15.29
N PRO A 362 -23.43 -12.82 14.54
CA PRO A 362 -22.46 -11.75 14.35
C PRO A 362 -23.10 -10.62 13.52
N LEU A 363 -23.17 -9.43 14.10
CA LEU A 363 -23.71 -8.24 13.45
C LEU A 363 -22.66 -7.49 12.65
N ALA A 364 -21.47 -7.37 13.23
CA ALA A 364 -20.42 -6.56 12.68
C ALA A 364 -19.06 -7.16 13.05
N ASP A 365 -18.20 -7.22 12.06
CA ASP A 365 -16.79 -7.56 12.17
C ASP A 365 -15.98 -6.27 11.96
N PRO A 366 -15.04 -5.91 12.86
CA PRO A 366 -14.17 -4.75 12.71
C PRO A 366 -13.53 -4.61 11.33
N ALA A 367 -13.21 -5.73 10.66
CA ALA A 367 -12.59 -5.70 9.34
C ALA A 367 -13.52 -5.23 8.21
N ASN A 368 -14.83 -5.43 8.37
CA ASN A 368 -15.84 -5.19 7.34
C ASN A 368 -16.82 -4.06 7.68
N THR A 369 -16.86 -3.61 8.94
CA THR A 369 -17.77 -2.57 9.41
C THR A 369 -17.04 -1.24 9.56
N PRO A 370 -17.36 -0.23 8.73
CA PRO A 370 -16.76 1.10 8.89
C PRO A 370 -17.16 1.68 10.24
N ASN A 371 -16.23 2.38 10.91
CA ASN A 371 -16.48 3.01 12.21
C ASN A 371 -17.04 2.03 13.26
N PHE A 372 -16.56 0.79 13.25
CA PHE A 372 -16.98 -0.26 14.18
C PHE A 372 -16.99 0.21 15.64
N LEU A 373 -16.02 1.04 16.04
CA LEU A 373 -15.92 1.56 17.40
C LEU A 373 -16.99 2.60 17.76
N VAL A 374 -17.46 3.38 16.79
CA VAL A 374 -18.61 4.27 16.97
C VAL A 374 -19.85 3.44 17.20
N LEU A 375 -20.08 2.43 16.36
CA LEU A 375 -21.17 1.48 16.55
C LEU A 375 -21.07 0.82 17.94
N ARG A 376 -19.89 0.31 18.30
CA ARG A 376 -19.62 -0.29 19.61
C ARG A 376 -19.99 0.66 20.74
N HIS A 377 -19.50 1.90 20.69
CA HIS A 377 -19.75 2.92 21.70
C HIS A 377 -21.24 3.21 21.86
N LEU A 378 -21.96 3.40 20.75
CA LEU A 378 -23.41 3.66 20.74
C LEU A 378 -24.22 2.48 21.29
N LEU A 379 -23.78 1.24 21.04
CA LEU A 379 -24.46 0.04 21.55
C LEU A 379 -24.12 -0.27 23.02
N THR A 380 -23.01 0.25 23.54
CA THR A 380 -22.62 0.11 24.95
C THR A 380 -23.08 1.27 25.82
N ALA A 381 -23.41 2.42 25.23
CA ALA A 381 -23.97 3.54 25.95
C ALA A 381 -25.34 3.13 26.53
N PRO A 382 -25.68 3.58 27.75
CA PRO A 382 -27.04 3.42 28.25
C PRO A 382 -28.02 4.02 27.24
N ALA A 383 -29.16 3.36 27.04
CA ALA A 383 -30.18 3.84 26.11
C ALA A 383 -30.55 5.29 26.46
N PRO A 384 -30.69 6.19 25.46
CA PRO A 384 -31.17 7.54 25.73
C PRO A 384 -32.58 7.46 26.32
N ASP A 385 -32.77 8.08 27.48
CA ASP A 385 -34.03 8.12 28.24
C ASP A 385 -35.19 8.78 27.47
#